data_AF-A0A7C5JWT6-F1
#
_entry.id   AF-A0A7C5JWT6-F1
#
_cell.length_a   1.000
_cell.length_b   1.000
_cell.length_c   1.000
_cell.angle_alpha   90.00
_cell.angle_beta   90.00
_cell.angle_gamma   90.00
#
_symmetry.space_group_name_H-M   'P 1'
#
loop_
_entity.id
_entity.type
_entity.pdbx_description
1 polymer ?
#
loop_
_entity_poly.entity_id
_entity_poly.type
_entity_poly.pdbx_seq_one_letter_code
_entity_poly.pdbx_strand_id
1 'polypeptide(L)'
;GTEKLMRFLLTSSAVYKTTTYKGTLPKNIRWEIEKDFNEGKLLVLLTTNALELGIDIGDLDAVINYGIPPDGLFSLIQRFGRAGRKREREAINAIILRKNGLDYYYKEHVDELVEKLEKGIIEYMPINLKNRLVVKKHLHYLLSELKILDWEELNDFEKELILELVEEKKAKLYDNPITGKREVRVLRPAFNYSSIRTASDETYFLVLEEPWIRYKLLEKSNLRDLIRFINWLKLKGYIIEEVDKPEYYRSLLPGMAYFSRGGLYIARDKLSLGKFHFIFVSPLNKFWEVDTFPSKREEVEILDIYKEKEHMGVEIYIGRLRVRHHYWGFAVKGKDVPLYLQELLKLKEEGILKAELYSPMLEFEENAEVNEEWSILNWEKFAKVEFDEPLTWEFETDGIWLIFPERIREIANEEFREFFKVAVGKGHEGIAFNLYERLDRKSLFPELLGATTHYLKNYIKESLKTLKIEDERLAFAIKKMIDSKDGIGSGLHAIEHNIIKIAPIFTYVDSRELGGYSYESFPNPPFVGKPIVFIYDGNEGGFGLAEILYENSEKLMEKSLEHLRSCECKDGCPLCVYSPKCGTFNEFLDKWQAIKVWEMVFIGDNTE
;
A
#
# COMPACT_ATOMS: atom_id res chain seq x y z
N GLY A 1 -3.87 1.02 10.80
CA GLY A 1 -4.15 2.21 11.63
C GLY A 1 -4.84 1.81 12.90
N THR A 2 -6.13 1.50 12.82
CA THR A 2 -6.97 1.03 13.94
C THR A 2 -6.32 -0.08 14.76
N GLU A 3 -5.81 -1.11 14.10
CA GLU A 3 -5.18 -2.26 14.77
C GLU A 3 -3.88 -1.91 15.50
N LYS A 4 -3.07 -0.99 14.96
CA LYS A 4 -1.86 -0.51 15.65
C LYS A 4 -2.21 0.26 16.92
N LEU A 5 -3.26 1.08 16.87
CA LEU A 5 -3.75 1.80 18.05
C LEU A 5 -4.37 0.84 19.07
N MET A 6 -5.12 -0.17 18.62
CA MET A 6 -5.64 -1.22 19.49
C MET A 6 -4.49 -1.97 20.20
N ARG A 7 -3.41 -2.30 19.47
CA ARG A 7 -2.20 -2.91 20.04
C ARG A 7 -1.57 -2.04 21.12
N PHE A 8 -1.44 -0.73 20.86
CA PHE A 8 -0.94 0.22 21.86
C PHE A 8 -1.82 0.24 23.12
N LEU A 9 -3.13 0.10 22.96
CA LEU A 9 -4.07 0.07 24.08
C LEU A 9 -4.09 -1.29 24.82
N LEU A 10 -3.49 -2.37 24.30
CA LEU A 10 -3.51 -3.69 24.94
C LEU A 10 -2.92 -3.69 26.35
N THR A 11 -1.98 -2.80 26.64
CA THR A 11 -1.33 -2.64 27.94
C THR A 11 -2.06 -1.64 28.84
N SER A 12 -3.08 -0.95 28.33
CA SER A 12 -3.84 0.05 29.07
C SER A 12 -5.07 -0.56 29.74
N SER A 13 -5.53 0.06 30.83
CA SER A 13 -6.80 -0.30 31.47
C SER A 13 -8.03 -0.06 30.56
N ALA A 14 -7.89 0.78 29.54
CA ALA A 14 -8.94 1.08 28.58
C ALA A 14 -9.21 -0.07 27.59
N VAL A 15 -8.35 -1.10 27.52
CA VAL A 15 -8.48 -2.22 26.57
C VAL A 15 -9.83 -2.92 26.67
N TYR A 16 -10.36 -3.10 27.89
CA TYR A 16 -11.63 -3.80 28.12
C TYR A 16 -12.86 -2.98 27.71
N LYS A 17 -12.67 -1.69 27.42
CA LYS A 17 -13.70 -0.75 26.99
C LYS A 17 -13.50 -0.31 25.54
N THR A 18 -12.53 -0.89 24.84
CA THR A 18 -12.15 -0.50 23.50
C THR A 18 -12.19 -1.69 22.55
N THR A 19 -12.62 -1.48 21.31
CA THR A 19 -12.54 -2.51 20.27
C THR A 19 -12.35 -1.86 18.88
N THR A 20 -11.98 -2.68 17.90
CA THR A 20 -11.90 -2.26 16.49
C THR A 20 -13.21 -2.56 15.75
N TYR A 21 -13.63 -1.66 14.87
CA TYR A 21 -14.81 -1.85 14.00
C TYR A 21 -14.42 -1.59 12.54
N LYS A 22 -14.49 -2.62 11.71
CA LYS A 22 -14.17 -2.56 10.27
C LYS A 22 -15.27 -3.20 9.44
N GLY A 23 -15.41 -2.79 8.18
CA GLY A 23 -16.37 -3.38 7.24
C GLY A 23 -16.09 -4.85 6.89
N THR A 24 -14.84 -5.29 7.04
CA THR A 24 -14.34 -6.65 6.83
C THR A 24 -14.78 -7.64 7.91
N LEU A 25 -15.30 -7.14 9.04
CA LEU A 25 -15.81 -7.99 10.12
C LEU A 25 -17.15 -8.66 9.76
N PRO A 26 -17.37 -9.92 10.19
CA PRO A 26 -18.66 -10.59 10.02
C PRO A 26 -19.84 -9.77 10.56
N LYS A 27 -21.00 -9.82 9.88
CA LYS A 27 -22.19 -9.01 10.21
C LYS A 27 -22.67 -9.22 11.66
N ASN A 28 -22.65 -10.46 12.15
CA ASN A 28 -23.03 -10.79 13.53
C ASN A 28 -22.11 -10.12 14.56
N ILE A 29 -20.81 -10.09 14.29
CA ILE A 29 -19.82 -9.42 15.15
C ILE A 29 -20.03 -7.91 15.15
N ARG A 30 -20.26 -7.32 13.97
CA ARG A 30 -20.55 -5.88 13.86
C ARG A 30 -21.78 -5.48 14.67
N TRP A 31 -22.85 -6.28 14.59
CA TRP A 31 -24.07 -6.06 15.38
C TRP A 31 -23.83 -6.16 16.90
N GLU A 32 -23.04 -7.13 17.35
CA GLU A 32 -22.65 -7.26 18.76
C GLU A 32 -21.89 -6.03 19.27
N ILE A 33 -20.90 -5.55 18.48
CA ILE A 33 -20.13 -4.35 18.81
C ILE A 33 -21.04 -3.11 18.87
N GLU A 34 -21.92 -2.92 17.89
CA GLU A 34 -22.87 -1.81 17.87
C GLU A 34 -23.79 -1.83 19.10
N LYS A 35 -24.29 -3.02 19.47
CA LYS A 35 -25.11 -3.20 20.67
C LYS A 35 -24.34 -2.87 21.94
N ASP A 36 -23.15 -3.44 22.13
CA ASP A 36 -22.35 -3.25 23.34
C ASP A 36 -21.87 -1.80 23.49
N PHE A 37 -21.65 -1.09 22.38
CA PHE A 37 -21.36 0.34 22.38
C PHE A 37 -22.58 1.17 22.77
N ASN A 38 -23.75 0.91 22.19
CA ASN A 38 -25.00 1.60 22.54
C ASN A 38 -25.42 1.36 24.01
N GLU A 39 -25.12 0.18 24.57
CA GLU A 39 -25.36 -0.15 25.98
C GLU A 39 -24.29 0.40 26.94
N GLY A 40 -23.25 1.09 26.45
CA GLY A 40 -22.16 1.66 27.25
C GLY A 40 -21.17 0.63 27.84
N LYS A 41 -21.23 -0.63 27.37
CA LYS A 41 -20.23 -1.64 27.75
C LYS A 41 -18.89 -1.33 27.10
N LEU A 42 -18.90 -0.88 25.85
CA LEU A 42 -17.77 -0.30 25.13
C LEU A 42 -17.87 1.24 25.19
N LEU A 43 -16.73 1.90 25.40
CA LEU A 43 -16.65 3.38 25.46
C LEU A 43 -15.89 3.97 24.27
N VAL A 44 -15.04 3.16 23.61
CA VAL A 44 -14.20 3.62 22.50
C VAL A 44 -14.29 2.63 21.34
N LEU A 45 -14.61 3.13 20.15
CA LEU A 45 -14.55 2.36 18.91
C LEU A 45 -13.44 2.89 18.01
N LEU A 46 -12.49 2.02 17.68
CA LEU A 46 -11.44 2.31 16.70
C LEU A 46 -11.91 1.84 15.33
N THR A 47 -12.37 2.76 14.49
CA THR A 47 -13.03 2.41 13.23
C THR A 47 -12.31 2.92 11.97
N THR A 48 -12.60 2.30 10.83
CA THR A 48 -12.28 2.82 9.49
C THR A 48 -13.41 3.74 9.01
N ASN A 49 -13.55 3.98 7.71
CA ASN A 49 -14.75 4.63 7.14
C ASN A 49 -16.05 3.82 7.30
N ALA A 50 -16.03 2.67 7.99
CA ALA A 50 -17.18 1.80 8.15
C ALA A 50 -18.34 2.44 8.95
N LEU A 51 -18.05 3.33 9.91
CA LEU A 51 -19.06 4.06 10.68
C LEU A 51 -19.36 5.46 10.11
N GLU A 52 -18.76 5.82 8.97
CA GLU A 52 -19.01 7.13 8.34
C GLU A 52 -20.43 7.25 7.80
N LEU A 53 -20.97 6.16 7.23
CA LEU A 53 -22.27 6.15 6.56
C LEU A 53 -23.26 5.19 7.23
N GLY A 54 -24.50 5.66 7.40
CA GLY A 54 -25.69 4.81 7.56
C GLY A 54 -25.88 4.02 8.86
N ILE A 55 -24.98 4.07 9.85
CA ILE A 55 -25.15 3.35 11.12
C ILE A 55 -25.58 4.33 12.22
N ASP A 56 -26.65 3.99 12.95
CA ASP A 56 -27.12 4.74 14.12
C ASP A 56 -26.42 4.21 15.38
N ILE A 57 -25.23 4.75 15.65
CA ILE A 57 -24.43 4.49 16.86
C ILE A 57 -24.79 5.45 18.00
N GLY A 58 -25.93 6.13 17.91
CA GLY A 58 -26.33 7.17 18.86
C GLY A 58 -25.57 8.48 18.69
N ASP A 59 -25.55 9.27 19.76
CA ASP A 59 -24.89 10.58 19.82
C ASP A 59 -23.57 10.47 20.59
N LEU A 60 -22.45 10.68 19.89
CA LEU A 60 -21.11 10.56 20.46
C LEU A 60 -20.70 11.82 21.23
N ASP A 61 -19.91 11.64 22.29
CA ASP A 61 -19.28 12.75 23.02
C ASP A 61 -18.05 13.31 22.29
N ALA A 62 -17.34 12.47 21.53
CA ALA A 62 -16.14 12.86 20.80
C ALA A 62 -15.91 12.03 19.53
N VAL A 63 -15.39 12.67 18.49
CA VAL A 63 -14.87 12.05 17.27
C VAL A 63 -13.45 12.53 17.03
N ILE A 64 -12.52 11.58 17.00
CA ILE A 64 -11.10 11.83 16.74
C ILE A 64 -10.73 11.16 15.41
N ASN A 65 -10.45 11.96 14.39
CA ASN A 65 -9.94 11.48 13.12
C ASN A 65 -8.41 11.33 13.22
N TYR A 66 -7.90 10.12 12.97
CA TYR A 66 -6.47 9.91 12.81
C TYR A 66 -6.06 10.23 11.37
N GLY A 67 -5.85 11.52 11.14
CA GLY A 67 -5.49 12.15 9.89
C GLY A 67 -6.68 12.62 9.05
N ILE A 68 -6.38 13.33 7.97
CA ILE A 68 -7.41 13.85 7.07
C ILE A 68 -7.91 12.68 6.19
N PRO A 69 -9.22 12.42 6.15
CA PRO A 69 -9.84 11.43 5.31
C PRO A 69 -9.41 11.67 3.86
N PRO A 70 -8.85 10.64 3.22
CA PRO A 70 -8.36 10.77 1.86
C PRO A 70 -9.47 10.66 0.81
N ASP A 71 -10.67 10.25 1.23
CA ASP A 71 -11.88 10.06 0.44
C ASP A 71 -12.71 11.35 0.27
N GLY A 72 -12.12 12.51 0.65
CA GLY A 72 -12.70 13.84 0.53
C GLY A 72 -12.93 14.50 1.89
N LEU A 73 -12.96 15.84 1.93
CA LEU A 73 -13.25 16.58 3.16
C LEU A 73 -14.68 16.38 3.62
N PHE A 74 -15.59 16.01 2.72
CA PHE A 74 -16.96 15.64 3.09
C PHE A 74 -17.00 14.49 4.11
N SER A 75 -16.05 13.56 4.04
CA SER A 75 -15.91 12.49 5.03
C SER A 75 -15.62 13.02 6.44
N LEU A 76 -14.87 14.12 6.58
CA LEU A 76 -14.69 14.78 7.89
C LEU A 76 -16.02 15.29 8.42
N ILE A 77 -16.79 15.98 7.57
CA ILE A 77 -18.10 16.55 7.95
C ILE A 77 -19.04 15.43 8.42
N GLN A 78 -19.13 14.34 7.65
CA GLN A 78 -19.95 13.18 8.01
C GLN A 78 -19.53 12.53 9.34
N ARG A 79 -18.21 12.40 9.57
CA ARG A 79 -17.67 11.83 10.80
C ARG A 79 -17.89 12.75 11.99
N PHE A 80 -17.61 14.04 11.88
CA PHE A 80 -17.86 15.02 12.94
C PHE A 80 -19.33 15.15 13.28
N GLY A 81 -20.24 15.03 12.29
CA GLY A 81 -21.68 14.98 12.52
C GLY A 81 -22.20 13.73 13.26
N ARG A 82 -21.30 12.81 13.67
CA ARG A 82 -21.64 11.70 14.57
C ARG A 82 -21.61 12.11 16.04
N ALA A 83 -20.94 13.21 16.38
CA ALA A 83 -20.90 13.75 17.73
C ALA A 83 -21.76 15.02 17.84
N GLY A 84 -22.35 15.26 19.01
CA GLY A 84 -23.09 16.49 19.30
C GLY A 84 -24.41 16.66 18.53
N ARG A 85 -25.09 15.55 18.19
CA ARG A 85 -26.42 15.55 17.54
C ARG A 85 -27.50 16.15 18.42
N LYS A 86 -27.38 16.05 19.75
CA LYS A 86 -28.31 16.70 20.69
C LYS A 86 -27.85 18.13 20.96
N ARG A 87 -28.73 19.11 20.73
CA ARG A 87 -28.47 20.55 20.89
C ARG A 87 -27.89 20.97 22.26
N GLU A 88 -28.13 20.17 23.29
CA GLU A 88 -27.73 20.46 24.67
C GLU A 88 -26.38 19.84 25.06
N ARG A 89 -25.70 19.16 24.13
CA ARG A 89 -24.47 18.42 24.40
C ARG A 89 -23.31 18.99 23.61
N GLU A 90 -22.26 19.41 24.30
CA GLU A 90 -20.99 19.78 23.67
C GLU A 90 -20.27 18.51 23.20
N ALA A 91 -19.62 18.59 22.05
CA ALA A 91 -18.88 17.48 21.46
C ALA A 91 -17.47 17.91 21.06
N ILE A 92 -16.53 16.98 21.18
CA ILE A 92 -15.14 17.20 20.79
C ILE A 92 -14.90 16.59 19.41
N ASN A 93 -14.56 17.43 18.45
CA ASN A 93 -14.11 17.02 17.12
C ASN A 93 -12.63 17.35 16.97
N ALA A 94 -11.80 16.35 16.72
CA ALA A 94 -10.36 16.52 16.59
C ALA A 94 -9.79 15.79 15.37
N ILE A 95 -8.71 16.33 14.81
CA ILE A 95 -7.90 15.68 13.77
C ILE A 95 -6.48 15.54 14.32
N ILE A 96 -6.00 14.31 14.42
CA ILE A 96 -4.60 14.01 14.73
C ILE A 96 -3.88 13.80 13.40
N LEU A 97 -3.14 14.81 12.95
CA LEU A 97 -2.43 14.77 11.67
C LEU A 97 -1.39 13.64 11.64
N ARG A 98 -1.40 12.88 10.54
CA ARG A 98 -0.42 11.84 10.23
C ARG A 98 0.77 12.46 9.54
N LYS A 99 1.84 11.68 9.46
CA LYS A 99 3.02 12.02 8.66
C LYS A 99 2.84 11.60 7.19
N ASN A 100 1.86 12.18 6.48
CA ASN A 100 1.65 11.97 5.05
C ASN A 100 1.37 13.30 4.32
N GLY A 101 1.31 13.27 2.97
CA GLY A 101 1.27 14.50 2.16
C GLY A 101 0.00 15.31 2.31
N LEU A 102 -1.17 14.65 2.32
CA LEU A 102 -2.46 15.33 2.47
C LEU A 102 -2.56 16.06 3.81
N ASP A 103 -2.19 15.39 4.90
CA ASP A 103 -2.23 15.98 6.24
C ASP A 103 -1.20 17.11 6.37
N TYR A 104 -0.05 17.02 5.69
CA TYR A 104 0.95 18.09 5.65
C TYR A 104 0.47 19.31 4.85
N TYR A 105 -0.16 19.11 3.69
CA TYR A 105 -0.71 20.22 2.88
C TYR A 105 -1.67 21.07 3.71
N TYR A 106 -2.65 20.43 4.35
CA TYR A 106 -3.63 21.14 5.17
C TYR A 106 -3.10 21.61 6.52
N LYS A 107 -1.96 21.09 6.99
CA LYS A 107 -1.23 21.68 8.12
C LYS A 107 -0.75 23.10 7.79
N GLU A 108 -0.27 23.31 6.56
CA GLU A 108 0.22 24.61 6.09
C GLU A 108 -0.92 25.48 5.51
N HIS A 109 -2.06 24.87 5.16
CA HIS A 109 -3.24 25.54 4.56
C HIS A 109 -4.50 25.29 5.40
N VAL A 110 -4.43 25.55 6.72
CA VAL A 110 -5.56 25.30 7.65
C VAL A 110 -6.77 26.16 7.30
N ASP A 111 -6.56 27.42 6.90
CA ASP A 111 -7.66 28.32 6.54
C ASP A 111 -8.46 27.80 5.35
N GLU A 112 -7.76 27.22 4.35
CA GLU A 112 -8.39 26.56 3.20
C GLU A 112 -9.20 25.33 3.63
N LEU A 113 -8.67 24.51 4.55
CA LEU A 113 -9.38 23.35 5.10
C LEU A 113 -10.68 23.79 5.77
N VAL A 114 -10.61 24.81 6.64
CA VAL A 114 -11.77 25.32 7.38
C VAL A 114 -12.79 25.89 6.42
N GLU A 115 -12.37 26.73 5.48
CA GLU A 115 -13.26 27.32 4.47
C GLU A 115 -13.99 26.25 3.65
N LYS A 116 -13.26 25.21 3.20
CA LYS A 116 -13.85 24.09 2.44
C LYS A 116 -14.86 23.30 3.27
N LEU A 117 -14.56 23.06 4.56
CA LEU A 117 -15.47 22.36 5.48
C LEU A 117 -16.74 23.19 5.74
N GLU A 118 -16.62 24.49 5.97
CA GLU A 118 -17.76 25.39 6.21
C GLU A 118 -18.66 25.51 4.98
N LYS A 119 -18.05 25.61 3.79
CA LYS A 119 -18.79 25.69 2.52
C LYS A 119 -19.39 24.35 2.09
N GLY A 120 -19.01 23.25 2.73
CA GLY A 120 -19.46 21.90 2.37
C GLY A 120 -19.11 21.55 0.92
N ILE A 121 -17.94 21.98 0.43
CA ILE A 121 -17.51 21.73 -0.94
C ILE A 121 -17.36 20.22 -1.13
N ILE A 122 -18.15 19.65 -2.04
CA ILE A 122 -18.04 18.25 -2.44
C ILE A 122 -16.94 18.18 -3.49
N GLU A 123 -15.86 17.46 -3.18
CA GLU A 123 -14.81 17.22 -4.16
C GLU A 123 -15.29 16.31 -5.29
N TYR A 124 -14.79 16.56 -6.51
CA TYR A 124 -15.11 15.72 -7.65
C TYR A 124 -14.47 14.34 -7.45
N MET A 125 -15.32 13.30 -7.36
CA MET A 125 -14.84 11.91 -7.30
C MET A 125 -14.63 11.38 -8.72
N PRO A 126 -13.39 10.99 -9.10
CA PRO A 126 -13.15 10.35 -10.39
C PRO A 126 -13.91 9.02 -10.49
N ILE A 127 -14.56 8.81 -11.64
CA ILE A 127 -15.21 7.54 -11.96
C ILE A 127 -14.78 7.12 -13.37
N ASN A 128 -14.11 5.97 -13.47
CA ASN A 128 -13.84 5.34 -14.77
C ASN A 128 -15.04 4.50 -15.24
N LEU A 129 -15.86 5.09 -16.10
CA LEU A 129 -17.00 4.40 -16.74
C LEU A 129 -16.57 3.36 -17.79
N LYS A 130 -15.27 3.27 -18.11
CA LYS A 130 -14.70 2.31 -19.07
C LYS A 130 -13.92 1.18 -18.38
N ASN A 131 -14.03 1.02 -17.06
CA ASN A 131 -13.43 -0.12 -16.38
C ASN A 131 -14.09 -1.43 -16.89
N ARG A 132 -13.35 -2.18 -17.71
CA ARG A 132 -13.82 -3.40 -18.39
C ARG A 132 -14.43 -4.43 -17.44
N LEU A 133 -13.82 -4.63 -16.26
CA LEU A 133 -14.29 -5.61 -15.28
C LEU A 133 -15.64 -5.21 -14.70
N VAL A 134 -15.80 -3.94 -14.32
CA VAL A 134 -17.04 -3.40 -13.76
C VAL A 134 -18.14 -3.43 -14.82
N VAL A 135 -17.86 -2.92 -16.03
CA VAL A 135 -18.87 -2.86 -17.10
C VAL A 135 -19.29 -4.25 -17.55
N LYS A 136 -18.37 -5.19 -17.77
CA LYS A 136 -18.71 -6.59 -18.13
C LYS A 136 -19.59 -7.24 -17.09
N LYS A 137 -19.29 -7.03 -15.81
CA LYS A 137 -20.08 -7.53 -14.69
C LYS A 137 -21.49 -6.91 -14.67
N HIS A 138 -21.62 -5.60 -14.83
CA HIS A 138 -22.91 -4.92 -14.91
C HIS A 138 -23.73 -5.33 -16.15
N LEU A 139 -23.10 -5.54 -17.30
CA LEU A 139 -23.75 -6.08 -18.50
C LEU A 139 -24.28 -7.50 -18.25
N HIS A 140 -23.53 -8.35 -17.55
CA HIS A 140 -23.99 -9.69 -17.19
C HIS A 140 -25.20 -9.64 -16.25
N TYR A 141 -25.22 -8.71 -15.28
CA TYR A 141 -26.39 -8.47 -14.43
C TYR A 141 -27.59 -7.95 -15.22
N LEU A 142 -27.40 -6.92 -16.04
CA LEU A 142 -28.43 -6.36 -16.91
C LEU A 142 -29.06 -7.43 -17.80
N LEU A 143 -28.23 -8.24 -18.47
CA LEU A 143 -28.69 -9.36 -19.28
C LEU A 143 -29.40 -10.43 -18.45
N SER A 144 -28.99 -10.64 -17.20
CA SER A 144 -29.64 -11.59 -16.28
C SER A 144 -31.01 -11.11 -15.82
N GLU A 145 -31.21 -9.80 -15.68
CA GLU A 145 -32.49 -9.19 -15.33
C GLU A 145 -33.44 -9.17 -16.53
N LEU A 146 -32.99 -8.61 -17.66
CA LEU A 146 -33.80 -8.43 -18.86
C LEU A 146 -33.98 -9.71 -19.69
N LYS A 147 -33.10 -10.70 -19.50
CA LYS A 147 -33.00 -11.98 -20.25
C LYS A 147 -32.60 -11.86 -21.71
N ILE A 148 -33.01 -10.78 -22.37
CA ILE A 148 -32.79 -10.48 -23.77
C ILE A 148 -32.40 -9.00 -23.87
N LEU A 149 -31.34 -8.70 -24.64
CA LEU A 149 -30.93 -7.36 -25.03
C LEU A 149 -30.89 -7.27 -26.56
N ASP A 150 -31.25 -6.12 -27.11
CA ASP A 150 -31.06 -5.84 -28.54
C ASP A 150 -29.59 -5.52 -28.79
N TRP A 151 -28.96 -6.17 -29.78
CA TRP A 151 -27.56 -5.94 -30.14
C TRP A 151 -27.30 -4.50 -30.56
N GLU A 152 -28.27 -3.84 -31.20
CA GLU A 152 -28.12 -2.48 -31.70
C GLU A 152 -28.21 -1.40 -30.61
N GLU A 153 -28.73 -1.73 -29.42
CA GLU A 153 -28.78 -0.80 -28.28
C GLU A 153 -27.43 -0.66 -27.57
N LEU A 154 -26.49 -1.59 -27.82
CA LEU A 154 -25.18 -1.62 -27.21
C LEU A 154 -24.18 -0.77 -28.00
N ASN A 155 -23.34 -0.02 -27.29
CA ASN A 155 -22.19 0.65 -27.90
C ASN A 155 -21.06 -0.35 -28.24
N ASP A 156 -20.05 0.08 -29.00
CA ASP A 156 -18.99 -0.82 -29.48
C ASP A 156 -18.19 -1.48 -28.34
N PHE A 157 -17.95 -0.76 -27.25
CA PHE A 157 -17.28 -1.29 -26.06
C PHE A 157 -18.12 -2.33 -25.34
N GLU A 158 -19.42 -2.09 -25.18
CA GLU A 158 -20.35 -3.06 -24.58
C GLU A 158 -20.50 -4.32 -25.45
N LYS A 159 -20.55 -4.14 -26.78
CA LYS A 159 -20.59 -5.25 -27.75
C LYS A 159 -19.36 -6.14 -27.62
N GLU A 160 -18.16 -5.55 -27.49
CA GLU A 160 -16.92 -6.28 -27.24
C GLU A 160 -17.02 -7.14 -25.96
N LEU A 161 -17.48 -6.55 -24.86
CA LEU A 161 -17.63 -7.25 -23.59
C LEU A 161 -18.73 -8.33 -23.62
N ILE A 162 -19.80 -8.14 -24.40
CA ILE A 162 -20.81 -9.18 -24.62
C ILE A 162 -20.18 -10.38 -25.34
N LEU A 163 -19.30 -10.16 -26.33
CA LEU A 163 -18.63 -11.26 -27.02
C LEU A 163 -17.80 -12.09 -26.04
N GLU A 164 -17.08 -11.46 -25.12
CA GLU A 164 -16.41 -12.19 -24.02
C GLU A 164 -17.40 -13.00 -23.18
N LEU A 165 -18.57 -12.44 -22.81
CA LEU A 165 -19.59 -13.19 -22.06
C LEU A 165 -20.16 -14.38 -22.86
N VAL A 166 -20.18 -14.30 -24.19
CA VAL A 166 -20.57 -15.41 -25.06
C VAL A 166 -19.51 -16.51 -25.04
N GLU A 167 -18.23 -16.15 -25.13
CA GLU A 167 -17.10 -17.08 -25.01
C GLU A 167 -17.08 -17.79 -23.65
N GLU A 168 -17.36 -17.05 -22.57
CA GLU A 168 -17.51 -17.57 -21.21
C GLU A 168 -18.79 -18.42 -21.00
N LYS A 169 -19.61 -18.60 -22.03
CA LYS A 169 -20.89 -19.33 -21.99
C LYS A 169 -21.88 -18.75 -20.97
N LYS A 170 -21.83 -17.44 -20.75
CA LYS A 170 -22.79 -16.68 -19.92
C LYS A 170 -23.91 -16.09 -20.76
N ALA A 171 -23.61 -15.72 -22.00
CA ALA A 171 -24.55 -15.20 -22.99
C ALA A 171 -24.53 -16.04 -24.27
N LYS A 172 -25.48 -15.78 -25.18
CA LYS A 172 -25.45 -16.25 -26.56
C LYS A 172 -26.02 -15.20 -27.50
N LEU A 173 -25.46 -15.09 -28.70
CA LEU A 173 -26.06 -14.32 -29.77
C LEU A 173 -27.13 -15.17 -30.47
N TYR A 174 -28.25 -14.54 -30.80
CA TYR A 174 -29.37 -15.19 -31.46
C TYR A 174 -29.97 -14.24 -32.48
N ASP A 175 -29.92 -14.61 -33.76
CA ASP A 175 -30.61 -13.90 -34.82
C ASP A 175 -32.09 -14.32 -34.79
N ASN A 176 -32.97 -13.40 -34.40
CA ASN A 176 -34.38 -13.69 -34.24
C ASN A 176 -35.09 -13.66 -35.59
N PRO A 177 -35.59 -14.81 -36.10
CA PRO A 177 -36.20 -14.87 -37.43
C PRO A 177 -37.55 -14.16 -37.53
N ILE A 178 -38.19 -13.84 -36.39
CA ILE A 178 -39.48 -13.15 -36.34
C ILE A 178 -39.29 -11.63 -36.38
N THR A 179 -38.38 -11.11 -35.58
CA THR A 179 -38.13 -9.66 -35.48
C THR A 179 -37.08 -9.17 -36.48
N GLY A 180 -36.27 -10.07 -37.04
CA GLY A 180 -35.13 -9.75 -37.88
C GLY A 180 -33.94 -9.14 -37.12
N LYS A 181 -34.03 -9.05 -35.80
CA LYS A 181 -33.02 -8.43 -34.94
C LYS A 181 -32.03 -9.44 -34.41
N ARG A 182 -30.79 -9.00 -34.22
CA ARG A 182 -29.78 -9.75 -33.49
C ARG A 182 -29.93 -9.47 -32.01
N GLU A 183 -30.12 -10.52 -31.23
CA GLU A 183 -30.37 -10.44 -29.79
C GLU A 183 -29.23 -11.08 -29.00
N VAL A 184 -28.92 -10.50 -27.86
CA VAL A 184 -28.11 -11.13 -26.82
C VAL A 184 -29.05 -11.79 -25.84
N ARG A 185 -28.94 -13.10 -25.64
CA ARG A 185 -29.78 -13.86 -24.71
C ARG A 185 -28.95 -14.43 -23.58
N VAL A 186 -29.48 -14.39 -22.36
CA VAL A 186 -28.82 -15.00 -21.20
C VAL A 186 -28.74 -16.52 -21.36
N LEU A 187 -27.57 -17.09 -21.12
CA LEU A 187 -27.36 -18.55 -21.08
C LEU A 187 -27.19 -19.04 -19.64
N ARG A 188 -26.40 -18.31 -18.84
CA ARG A 188 -26.24 -18.55 -17.40
C ARG A 188 -26.39 -17.22 -16.68
N PRO A 189 -27.44 -17.01 -15.88
CA PRO A 189 -27.63 -15.75 -15.20
C PRO A 189 -26.65 -15.58 -14.04
N ALA A 190 -26.33 -14.33 -13.72
CA ALA A 190 -25.56 -13.96 -12.56
C ALA A 190 -26.42 -14.16 -11.30
N PHE A 191 -26.26 -15.29 -10.61
CA PHE A 191 -27.07 -15.62 -9.44
C PHE A 191 -26.57 -15.00 -8.13
N ASN A 192 -25.32 -14.54 -8.08
CA ASN A 192 -24.72 -13.97 -6.88
C ASN A 192 -24.26 -12.54 -7.16
N TYR A 193 -24.72 -11.62 -6.30
CA TYR A 193 -24.15 -10.29 -6.20
C TYR A 193 -22.75 -10.41 -5.58
N SER A 194 -21.70 -10.30 -6.39
CA SER A 194 -20.38 -9.99 -5.87
C SER A 194 -20.35 -8.50 -5.55
N SER A 195 -19.68 -8.13 -4.46
CA SER A 195 -19.61 -6.75 -3.98
C SER A 195 -19.39 -5.76 -5.13
N ILE A 196 -20.11 -4.62 -5.12
CA ILE A 196 -19.84 -3.50 -6.03
C ILE A 196 -18.50 -2.82 -5.72
N ARG A 197 -17.96 -3.08 -4.52
CA ARG A 197 -16.72 -2.47 -4.02
C ARG A 197 -15.45 -3.15 -4.52
N THR A 198 -15.57 -4.30 -5.18
CA THR A 198 -14.42 -5.05 -5.71
C THR A 198 -14.64 -5.35 -7.19
N ALA A 199 -13.63 -5.04 -8.00
CA ALA A 199 -13.60 -5.44 -9.41
C ALA A 199 -13.53 -6.97 -9.56
N SER A 200 -12.87 -7.64 -8.61
CA SER A 200 -12.78 -9.10 -8.56
C SER A 200 -13.98 -9.74 -7.84
N ASP A 201 -14.35 -10.93 -8.33
CA ASP A 201 -15.35 -11.82 -7.72
C ASP A 201 -14.75 -12.79 -6.68
N GLU A 202 -13.42 -12.74 -6.49
CA GLU A 202 -12.71 -13.53 -5.50
C GLU A 202 -13.00 -13.02 -4.07
N THR A 203 -13.03 -13.94 -3.10
CA THR A 203 -13.24 -13.61 -1.69
C THR A 203 -12.25 -14.37 -0.83
N TYR A 204 -11.57 -13.66 0.08
CA TYR A 204 -10.53 -14.23 0.94
C TYR A 204 -11.05 -14.25 2.39
N PHE A 205 -11.14 -15.43 2.98
CA PHE A 205 -11.58 -15.63 4.36
C PHE A 205 -10.39 -15.98 5.23
N LEU A 206 -10.19 -15.23 6.31
CA LEU A 206 -9.26 -15.56 7.37
C LEU A 206 -9.93 -16.57 8.32
N VAL A 207 -9.43 -17.80 8.37
CA VAL A 207 -10.08 -18.92 9.08
C VAL A 207 -9.15 -19.46 10.17
N LEU A 208 -9.65 -19.65 11.38
CA LEU A 208 -8.91 -20.36 12.43
C LEU A 208 -8.56 -21.77 11.97
N GLU A 209 -7.30 -22.15 12.12
CA GLU A 209 -6.82 -23.48 11.77
C GLU A 209 -7.39 -24.53 12.72
N GLU A 210 -8.22 -25.40 12.16
CA GLU A 210 -8.84 -26.54 12.81
C GLU A 210 -8.85 -27.71 11.82
N PRO A 211 -8.28 -28.89 12.14
CA PRO A 211 -8.10 -29.98 11.18
C PRO A 211 -9.37 -30.40 10.43
N TRP A 212 -10.53 -30.36 11.11
CA TRP A 212 -11.80 -30.77 10.54
C TRP A 212 -12.39 -29.75 9.55
N ILE A 213 -12.05 -28.46 9.65
CA ILE A 213 -12.61 -27.42 8.77
C ILE A 213 -12.16 -27.67 7.33
N ARG A 214 -10.87 -27.91 7.13
CA ARG A 214 -10.30 -28.19 5.81
C ARG A 214 -10.97 -29.38 5.15
N TYR A 215 -11.09 -30.49 5.89
CA TYR A 215 -11.75 -31.69 5.40
C TYR A 215 -13.20 -31.40 5.01
N LYS A 216 -13.94 -30.67 5.85
CA LYS A 216 -15.32 -30.29 5.56
C LYS A 216 -15.48 -29.33 4.39
N LEU A 217 -14.51 -28.46 4.11
CA LEU A 217 -14.49 -27.61 2.93
C LEU A 217 -14.32 -28.44 1.65
N LEU A 218 -13.38 -29.39 1.65
CA LEU A 218 -13.11 -30.27 0.49
C LEU A 218 -14.28 -31.22 0.18
N GLU A 219 -15.07 -31.63 1.18
CA GLU A 219 -16.28 -32.43 0.97
C GLU A 219 -17.40 -31.69 0.20
N LYS A 220 -17.38 -30.34 0.10
CA LYS A 220 -18.50 -29.58 -0.48
C LYS A 220 -18.49 -29.67 -2.00
N SER A 221 -19.34 -30.54 -2.54
CA SER A 221 -19.46 -30.80 -3.97
C SER A 221 -20.22 -29.75 -4.78
N ASN A 222 -20.99 -28.87 -4.12
CA ASN A 222 -21.73 -27.80 -4.80
C ASN A 222 -21.64 -26.45 -4.06
N LEU A 223 -21.83 -25.39 -4.83
CA LEU A 223 -21.70 -24.00 -4.39
C LEU A 223 -22.67 -23.64 -3.25
N ARG A 224 -23.90 -24.18 -3.26
CA ARG A 224 -24.93 -23.86 -2.27
C ARG A 224 -24.53 -24.38 -0.89
N ASP A 225 -24.03 -25.61 -0.82
CA ASP A 225 -23.58 -26.23 0.43
C ASP A 225 -22.30 -25.59 0.95
N LEU A 226 -21.39 -25.18 0.05
CA LEU A 226 -20.21 -24.40 0.41
C LEU A 226 -20.60 -23.07 1.07
N ILE A 227 -21.51 -22.30 0.45
CA ILE A 227 -21.97 -21.01 1.01
C ILE A 227 -22.65 -21.20 2.38
N ARG A 228 -23.49 -22.23 2.53
CA ARG A 228 -24.12 -22.56 3.83
C ARG A 228 -23.07 -22.85 4.90
N PHE A 229 -22.03 -23.60 4.55
CA PHE A 229 -20.95 -23.93 5.48
C PHE A 229 -20.11 -22.70 5.84
N ILE A 230 -19.78 -21.84 4.87
CA ILE A 230 -19.10 -20.54 5.11
C ILE A 230 -19.92 -19.70 6.10
N ASN A 231 -21.23 -19.55 5.87
CA ASN A 231 -22.10 -18.78 6.76
C ASN A 231 -22.15 -19.39 8.17
N TRP A 232 -22.14 -20.71 8.28
CA TRP A 232 -22.06 -21.39 9.57
C TRP A 232 -20.73 -21.14 10.28
N LEU A 233 -19.59 -21.18 9.57
CA LEU A 233 -18.27 -20.84 10.11
C LEU A 233 -18.23 -19.39 10.63
N LYS A 234 -18.82 -18.43 9.89
CA LYS A 234 -18.97 -17.03 10.33
C LYS A 234 -19.76 -16.92 11.63
N LEU A 235 -20.89 -17.64 11.74
CA LEU A 235 -21.73 -17.64 12.94
C LEU A 235 -21.04 -18.26 14.16
N LYS A 236 -20.17 -19.26 13.94
CA LYS A 236 -19.41 -19.92 15.00
C LYS A 236 -18.11 -19.21 15.39
N GLY A 237 -17.75 -18.13 14.69
CA GLY A 237 -16.54 -17.36 14.98
C GLY A 237 -15.25 -18.00 14.46
N TYR A 238 -15.33 -19.00 13.58
CA TYR A 238 -14.14 -19.59 12.94
C TYR A 238 -13.58 -18.71 11.82
N ILE A 239 -14.42 -17.88 11.20
CA ILE A 239 -13.97 -16.86 10.26
C ILE A 239 -13.72 -15.56 11.03
N ILE A 240 -12.46 -15.16 11.10
CA ILE A 240 -12.00 -13.97 11.82
C ILE A 240 -12.36 -12.70 11.01
N GLU A 241 -12.02 -12.69 9.73
CA GLU A 241 -12.15 -11.52 8.86
C GLU A 241 -12.36 -11.95 7.40
N GLU A 242 -13.08 -11.13 6.62
CA GLU A 242 -13.19 -11.26 5.16
C GLU A 242 -12.40 -10.12 4.52
N VAL A 243 -11.40 -10.47 3.71
CA VAL A 243 -10.46 -9.53 3.10
C VAL A 243 -10.48 -9.64 1.58
N ASP A 244 -9.89 -8.65 0.92
CA ASP A 244 -9.72 -8.65 -0.54
C ASP A 244 -8.37 -9.26 -0.96
N LYS A 245 -8.22 -9.48 -2.27
CA LYS A 245 -7.00 -10.03 -2.86
C LYS A 245 -5.76 -9.15 -2.57
N PRO A 246 -5.80 -7.81 -2.71
CA PRO A 246 -4.68 -6.95 -2.34
C PRO A 246 -4.24 -7.11 -0.87
N GLU A 247 -5.17 -7.20 0.07
CA GLU A 247 -4.88 -7.39 1.50
C GLU A 247 -4.22 -8.74 1.76
N TYR A 248 -4.62 -9.80 1.04
CA TYR A 248 -3.96 -11.10 1.13
C TYR A 248 -2.46 -11.00 0.82
N TYR A 249 -2.10 -10.43 -0.33
CA TYR A 249 -0.69 -10.27 -0.72
C TYR A 249 0.07 -9.27 0.17
N ARG A 250 -0.63 -8.31 0.76
CA ARG A 250 -0.05 -7.29 1.65
C ARG A 250 0.31 -7.83 3.02
N SER A 251 -0.47 -8.77 3.57
CA SER A 251 -0.39 -9.07 5.01
C SER A 251 -0.66 -10.53 5.41
N LEU A 252 -0.97 -11.42 4.46
CA LEU A 252 -1.42 -12.79 4.76
C LEU A 252 -0.70 -13.86 3.93
N LEU A 253 0.52 -13.57 3.46
CA LEU A 253 1.38 -14.61 2.88
C LEU A 253 1.78 -15.62 3.97
N PRO A 254 2.08 -16.88 3.62
CA PRO A 254 2.47 -17.90 4.58
C PRO A 254 3.59 -17.42 5.53
N GLY A 255 3.38 -17.55 6.84
CA GLY A 255 4.28 -17.10 7.89
C GLY A 255 4.14 -15.63 8.29
N MET A 256 3.31 -14.82 7.61
CA MET A 256 3.11 -13.41 7.99
C MET A 256 2.23 -13.25 9.24
N ALA A 257 2.51 -12.19 10.01
CA ALA A 257 1.76 -11.83 11.19
C ALA A 257 0.57 -10.94 10.81
N TYR A 258 -0.62 -11.29 11.30
CA TYR A 258 -1.84 -10.54 11.08
C TYR A 258 -2.51 -10.19 12.41
N PHE A 259 -2.86 -8.92 12.59
CA PHE A 259 -3.51 -8.45 13.81
C PHE A 259 -4.95 -8.07 13.53
N SER A 260 -5.88 -8.66 14.28
CA SER A 260 -7.31 -8.38 14.15
C SER A 260 -7.98 -8.41 15.52
N ARG A 261 -8.70 -7.35 15.87
CA ARG A 261 -9.52 -7.23 17.10
C ARG A 261 -8.75 -7.53 18.40
N GLY A 262 -7.49 -7.09 18.49
CA GLY A 262 -6.68 -7.36 19.69
C GLY A 262 -6.08 -8.77 19.75
N GLY A 263 -6.32 -9.60 18.74
CA GLY A 263 -5.64 -10.89 18.53
C GLY A 263 -4.49 -10.76 17.55
N LEU A 264 -3.41 -11.50 17.80
CA LEU A 264 -2.30 -11.68 16.88
C LEU A 264 -2.40 -13.08 16.29
N TYR A 265 -2.21 -13.21 14.99
CA TYR A 265 -2.33 -14.45 14.24
C TYR A 265 -1.12 -14.61 13.31
N ILE A 266 -0.76 -15.86 13.00
CA ILE A 266 0.20 -16.21 11.95
C ILE A 266 -0.53 -16.92 10.81
N ALA A 267 -0.33 -16.42 9.59
CA ALA A 267 -0.83 -17.05 8.37
C ALA A 267 -0.09 -18.38 8.13
N ARG A 268 -0.85 -19.43 7.84
CA ARG A 268 -0.33 -20.76 7.49
C ARG A 268 -0.38 -20.92 5.98
N ASP A 269 -1.25 -21.76 5.48
CA ASP A 269 -1.46 -21.99 4.06
C ASP A 269 -2.85 -21.52 3.61
N LYS A 270 -3.08 -21.65 2.30
CA LYS A 270 -4.29 -21.22 1.62
C LYS A 270 -4.94 -22.39 0.89
N LEU A 271 -6.25 -22.57 1.09
CA LEU A 271 -7.08 -23.45 0.27
C LEU A 271 -7.97 -22.62 -0.66
N SER A 272 -7.92 -22.90 -1.96
CA SER A 272 -8.77 -22.23 -2.96
C SER A 272 -9.84 -23.18 -3.48
N LEU A 273 -11.11 -22.79 -3.41
CA LEU A 273 -12.26 -23.51 -3.96
C LEU A 273 -13.03 -22.59 -4.92
N GLY A 274 -12.65 -22.63 -6.19
CA GLY A 274 -13.14 -21.68 -7.18
C GLY A 274 -12.73 -20.26 -6.81
N LYS A 275 -13.71 -19.37 -6.62
CA LYS A 275 -13.51 -17.97 -6.24
C LYS A 275 -13.38 -17.71 -4.74
N PHE A 276 -13.50 -18.73 -3.90
CA PHE A 276 -13.35 -18.59 -2.45
C PHE A 276 -11.98 -19.08 -2.02
N HIS A 277 -11.27 -18.25 -1.29
CA HIS A 277 -9.93 -18.53 -0.78
C HIS A 277 -9.98 -18.51 0.75
N PHE A 278 -9.50 -19.57 1.37
CA PHE A 278 -9.47 -19.74 2.82
C PHE A 278 -8.02 -19.69 3.27
N ILE A 279 -7.63 -18.62 3.96
CA ILE A 279 -6.32 -18.46 4.57
C ILE A 279 -6.42 -18.96 6.00
N PHE A 280 -5.73 -20.06 6.29
CA PHE A 280 -5.74 -20.62 7.62
C PHE A 280 -4.76 -19.86 8.53
N VAL A 281 -5.18 -19.62 9.77
CA VAL A 281 -4.37 -18.90 10.76
C VAL A 281 -4.33 -19.62 12.10
N SER A 282 -3.18 -19.55 12.76
CA SER A 282 -3.05 -19.91 14.17
C SER A 282 -2.99 -18.65 15.04
N PRO A 283 -3.65 -18.63 16.21
CA PRO A 283 -3.50 -17.55 17.16
C PRO A 283 -2.09 -17.58 17.78
N LEU A 284 -1.53 -16.40 18.02
CA LEU A 284 -0.27 -16.17 18.73
C LEU A 284 -0.52 -15.39 20.03
N ASN A 285 0.55 -15.20 20.81
CA ASN A 285 0.50 -14.31 21.96
C ASN A 285 0.25 -12.87 21.49
N LYS A 286 -0.94 -12.34 21.83
CA LYS A 286 -1.37 -10.98 21.45
C LYS A 286 -0.46 -9.85 21.94
N PHE A 287 0.35 -10.08 22.97
CA PHE A 287 1.25 -9.08 23.54
C PHE A 287 2.59 -8.97 22.82
N TRP A 288 2.94 -9.95 21.98
CA TRP A 288 4.15 -9.88 21.18
C TRP A 288 4.14 -8.62 20.32
N GLU A 289 5.27 -7.95 20.22
CA GLU A 289 5.55 -6.80 19.37
C GLU A 289 6.33 -7.28 18.15
N VAL A 290 5.57 -7.64 17.11
CA VAL A 290 6.02 -8.15 15.81
C VAL A 290 5.14 -7.55 14.71
N ASP A 291 5.77 -7.04 13.66
CA ASP A 291 5.14 -6.63 12.40
C ASP A 291 5.85 -7.35 11.24
N THR A 292 5.09 -7.75 10.21
CA THR A 292 5.62 -8.35 8.99
C THR A 292 5.32 -7.50 7.77
N PHE A 293 6.29 -7.40 6.85
CA PHE A 293 6.21 -6.55 5.67
C PHE A 293 6.64 -7.34 4.43
N PRO A 294 5.78 -7.44 3.39
CA PRO A 294 6.11 -8.20 2.21
C PRO A 294 7.30 -7.58 1.47
N SER A 295 8.23 -8.43 1.06
CA SER A 295 9.31 -8.07 0.13
C SER A 295 8.83 -8.39 -1.28
N LYS A 296 8.74 -7.37 -2.13
CA LYS A 296 8.28 -7.54 -3.51
C LYS A 296 9.18 -6.80 -4.51
N ARG A 297 9.28 -7.37 -5.70
CA ARG A 297 9.80 -6.70 -6.90
C ARG A 297 8.62 -6.46 -7.84
N GLU A 298 8.61 -5.31 -8.47
CA GLU A 298 7.53 -4.91 -9.36
C GLU A 298 8.09 -4.82 -10.79
N GLU A 299 7.30 -5.33 -11.72
CA GLU A 299 7.56 -5.23 -13.15
C GLU A 299 6.38 -4.52 -13.81
N VAL A 300 6.70 -3.56 -14.67
CA VAL A 300 5.71 -2.84 -15.46
C VAL A 300 5.93 -3.12 -16.94
N GLU A 301 4.88 -3.55 -17.62
CA GLU A 301 4.80 -3.76 -19.07
C GLU A 301 3.80 -2.74 -19.64
N ILE A 302 4.22 -1.98 -20.65
CA ILE A 302 3.34 -1.05 -21.37
C ILE A 302 2.58 -1.84 -22.43
N LEU A 303 1.26 -1.88 -22.30
CA LEU A 303 0.40 -2.59 -23.24
C LEU A 303 -0.06 -1.66 -24.37
N ASP A 304 -0.57 -0.49 -24.02
CA ASP A 304 -1.10 0.50 -24.96
C ASP A 304 -0.73 1.91 -24.50
N ILE A 305 -0.55 2.82 -25.47
CA ILE A 305 -0.37 4.26 -25.24
C ILE A 305 -1.62 4.98 -25.72
N TYR A 306 -2.24 5.79 -24.86
CA TYR A 306 -3.46 6.52 -25.17
C TYR A 306 -3.19 7.96 -25.61
N LYS A 307 -2.36 8.67 -24.84
CA LYS A 307 -1.95 10.06 -25.11
C LYS A 307 -0.50 10.26 -24.69
N GLU A 308 0.14 11.25 -25.31
CA GLU A 308 1.49 11.70 -24.99
C GLU A 308 1.54 13.23 -25.00
N LYS A 309 2.40 13.80 -24.16
CA LYS A 309 2.75 15.23 -24.18
C LYS A 309 4.17 15.41 -23.65
N GLU A 310 4.76 16.57 -23.88
CA GLU A 310 6.07 16.92 -23.36
C GLU A 310 5.99 18.20 -22.53
N HIS A 311 6.73 18.25 -21.43
CA HIS A 311 6.88 19.46 -20.63
C HIS A 311 8.29 19.58 -20.07
N MET A 312 9.00 20.66 -20.42
CA MET A 312 10.37 20.94 -19.94
C MET A 312 11.36 19.78 -20.19
N GLY A 313 11.25 19.11 -21.34
CA GLY A 313 12.07 17.96 -21.72
C GLY A 313 11.70 16.64 -21.05
N VAL A 314 10.65 16.61 -20.21
CA VAL A 314 10.08 15.37 -19.69
C VAL A 314 8.95 14.92 -20.62
N GLU A 315 9.07 13.73 -21.19
CA GLU A 315 8.00 13.12 -21.98
C GLU A 315 7.02 12.43 -21.01
N ILE A 316 5.73 12.74 -21.16
CA ILE A 316 4.66 12.31 -20.25
C ILE A 316 3.63 11.55 -21.06
N TYR A 317 3.37 10.33 -20.63
CA TYR A 317 2.46 9.42 -21.29
C TYR A 317 1.36 8.96 -20.36
N ILE A 318 0.24 8.55 -20.94
CA ILE A 318 -0.81 7.80 -20.27
C ILE A 318 -1.23 6.63 -21.15
N GLY A 319 -1.52 5.50 -20.53
CA GLY A 319 -1.87 4.30 -21.24
C GLY A 319 -2.22 3.12 -20.35
N ARG A 320 -2.35 1.97 -21.00
CA ARG A 320 -2.62 0.69 -20.34
C ARG A 320 -1.31 0.03 -19.93
N LEU A 321 -1.26 -0.42 -18.69
CA LEU A 321 -0.13 -1.12 -18.11
C LEU A 321 -0.54 -2.50 -17.62
N ARG A 322 0.38 -3.46 -17.73
CA ARG A 322 0.34 -4.69 -16.94
C ARG A 322 1.38 -4.58 -15.84
N VAL A 323 0.93 -4.71 -14.60
CA VAL A 323 1.77 -4.64 -13.41
C VAL A 323 1.88 -6.04 -12.83
N ARG A 324 3.12 -6.52 -12.64
CA ARG A 324 3.40 -7.78 -11.96
C ARG A 324 4.12 -7.51 -10.65
N HIS A 325 3.57 -8.02 -9.55
CA HIS A 325 4.20 -8.03 -8.25
C HIS A 325 4.74 -9.44 -7.96
N HIS A 326 6.05 -9.58 -7.87
CA HIS A 326 6.73 -10.80 -7.46
C HIS A 326 7.11 -10.71 -5.98
N TYR A 327 6.38 -11.42 -5.13
CA TYR A 327 6.61 -11.49 -3.70
C TYR A 327 7.61 -12.60 -3.41
N TRP A 328 8.85 -12.21 -3.15
CA TRP A 328 9.97 -13.13 -2.85
C TRP A 328 10.06 -13.50 -1.38
N GLY A 329 9.22 -12.92 -0.53
CA GLY A 329 9.30 -13.17 0.91
C GLY A 329 8.74 -12.01 1.72
N PHE A 330 9.21 -11.87 2.95
CA PHE A 330 8.84 -10.78 3.84
C PHE A 330 9.90 -10.53 4.90
N ALA A 331 9.93 -9.32 5.44
CA ALA A 331 10.71 -8.97 6.62
C ALA A 331 9.84 -9.05 7.87
N VAL A 332 10.41 -9.51 8.97
CA VAL A 332 9.84 -9.51 10.32
C VAL A 332 10.58 -8.47 11.15
N LYS A 333 9.88 -7.60 11.87
CA LYS A 333 10.47 -6.57 12.73
C LYS A 333 9.74 -6.50 14.07
N GLY A 334 10.48 -6.27 15.16
CA GLY A 334 9.89 -6.01 16.48
C GLY A 334 10.66 -6.64 17.64
N LYS A 335 10.23 -6.37 18.88
CA LYS A 335 10.96 -6.82 20.09
C LYS A 335 10.94 -8.34 20.27
N ASP A 336 9.87 -8.99 19.82
CA ASP A 336 9.62 -10.42 20.02
C ASP A 336 9.93 -11.27 18.78
N VAL A 337 10.74 -10.74 17.85
CA VAL A 337 11.21 -11.49 16.66
C VAL A 337 11.84 -12.83 17.01
N PRO A 338 12.67 -13.00 18.07
CA PRO A 338 13.22 -14.31 18.43
C PRO A 338 12.16 -15.37 18.71
N LEU A 339 11.09 -14.99 19.42
CA LEU A 339 9.99 -15.89 19.72
C LEU A 339 9.18 -16.20 18.46
N TYR A 340 8.96 -15.19 17.62
CA TYR A 340 8.27 -15.35 16.34
C TYR A 340 9.03 -16.25 15.37
N LEU A 341 10.37 -16.20 15.40
CA LEU A 341 11.22 -17.01 14.54
C LEU A 341 11.07 -18.51 14.84
N GLN A 342 10.83 -18.90 16.10
CA GLN A 342 10.54 -20.29 16.44
C GLN A 342 9.22 -20.77 15.82
N GLU A 343 8.20 -19.92 15.76
CA GLU A 343 6.96 -20.24 15.05
C GLU A 343 7.17 -20.40 13.54
N LEU A 344 8.05 -19.58 12.94
CA LEU A 344 8.41 -19.72 11.52
C LEU A 344 9.18 -21.02 11.24
N LEU A 345 10.14 -21.37 12.09
CA LEU A 345 10.88 -22.63 12.01
C LEU A 345 9.94 -23.83 12.08
N LYS A 346 8.98 -23.80 13.01
CA LYS A 346 7.94 -24.83 13.11
C LYS A 346 7.10 -24.93 11.84
N LEU A 347 6.66 -23.82 11.25
CA LEU A 347 5.94 -23.85 9.97
C LEU A 347 6.79 -24.40 8.81
N LYS A 348 8.12 -24.16 8.84
CA LYS A 348 9.06 -24.72 7.87
C LYS A 348 9.20 -26.24 8.04
N GLU A 349 9.36 -26.72 9.28
CA GLU A 349 9.42 -28.15 9.62
C GLU A 349 8.13 -28.90 9.24
N GLU A 350 6.98 -28.25 9.42
CA GLU A 350 5.67 -28.77 9.00
C GLU A 350 5.46 -28.75 7.47
N GLY A 351 6.39 -28.18 6.70
CA GLY A 351 6.32 -28.06 5.24
C GLY A 351 5.31 -27.04 4.73
N ILE A 352 4.76 -26.20 5.62
CA ILE A 352 3.79 -25.15 5.30
C ILE A 352 4.50 -23.92 4.76
N LEU A 353 5.61 -23.53 5.39
CA LEU A 353 6.46 -22.43 4.95
C LEU A 353 7.61 -22.98 4.10
N LYS A 354 7.53 -22.77 2.79
CA LYS A 354 8.58 -23.10 1.83
C LYS A 354 9.47 -21.89 1.61
N ALA A 355 10.42 -21.71 2.53
CA ALA A 355 11.27 -20.53 2.58
C ALA A 355 12.59 -20.80 3.30
N GLU A 356 13.59 -20.00 2.96
CA GLU A 356 14.78 -19.78 3.77
C GLU A 356 14.58 -18.65 4.77
N LEU A 357 15.13 -18.86 5.97
CA LEU A 357 15.05 -17.94 7.09
C LEU A 357 16.44 -17.39 7.36
N TYR A 358 16.58 -16.07 7.31
CA TYR A 358 17.82 -15.39 7.65
C TYR A 358 17.56 -14.45 8.82
N SER A 359 18.40 -14.53 9.83
CA SER A 359 18.40 -13.58 10.94
C SER A 359 19.80 -13.52 11.50
N PRO A 360 20.33 -12.32 11.83
CA PRO A 360 21.59 -12.20 12.57
C PRO A 360 21.57 -12.96 13.90
N MET A 361 20.39 -13.35 14.38
CA MET A 361 20.18 -14.05 15.64
C MET A 361 20.21 -15.58 15.49
N LEU A 362 20.16 -16.15 14.28
CA LEU A 362 20.22 -17.60 14.06
C LEU A 362 21.62 -18.20 14.29
N GLU A 363 22.67 -17.37 14.30
CA GLU A 363 24.06 -17.79 14.56
C GLU A 363 24.42 -17.80 16.06
N PHE A 364 23.51 -17.38 16.95
CA PHE A 364 23.75 -17.38 18.39
C PHE A 364 23.04 -18.57 19.05
N GLU A 365 23.80 -19.62 19.35
CA GLU A 365 23.33 -20.84 20.04
C GLU A 365 22.72 -20.54 21.43
N GLU A 366 21.83 -21.44 21.84
CA GLU A 366 20.88 -21.42 22.97
C GLU A 366 21.40 -21.10 24.40
N ASN A 367 22.63 -20.65 24.64
CA ASN A 367 23.18 -20.49 26.00
C ASN A 367 24.00 -19.21 26.24
N ALA A 368 23.47 -18.04 25.90
CA ALA A 368 24.02 -16.78 26.39
C ALA A 368 23.02 -16.07 27.30
N GLU A 369 23.31 -16.05 28.61
CA GLU A 369 22.73 -15.07 29.53
C GLU A 369 23.00 -13.67 28.97
N VAL A 370 21.94 -12.99 28.52
CA VAL A 370 22.01 -11.66 27.94
C VAL A 370 22.30 -10.67 29.05
N ASN A 371 23.54 -10.22 29.16
CA ASN A 371 23.91 -9.09 30.02
C ASN A 371 23.15 -7.83 29.55
N GLU A 372 22.43 -7.22 30.49
CA GLU A 372 21.47 -6.11 30.35
C GLU A 372 22.08 -4.73 30.02
N GLU A 373 23.13 -4.65 29.20
CA GLU A 373 23.60 -3.36 28.67
C GLU A 373 23.50 -3.30 27.14
N TRP A 374 22.27 -3.22 26.63
CA TRP A 374 21.98 -2.91 25.23
C TRP A 374 20.90 -1.81 25.14
N SER A 375 21.22 -0.73 24.43
CA SER A 375 20.55 0.57 24.52
C SER A 375 19.15 0.62 23.89
N ILE A 376 18.35 1.61 24.33
CA ILE A 376 16.94 1.92 24.05
C ILE A 376 16.52 2.08 22.55
N LEU A 377 17.41 1.83 21.58
CA LEU A 377 17.16 1.96 20.15
C LEU A 377 16.79 0.61 19.50
N ASN A 378 15.59 0.08 19.80
CA ASN A 378 15.05 -1.19 19.29
C ASN A 378 14.77 -1.18 17.76
N TRP A 379 15.80 -1.12 16.93
CA TRP A 379 15.75 -1.32 15.47
C TRP A 379 16.50 -2.59 15.01
N GLU A 380 17.06 -3.37 15.94
CA GLU A 380 18.08 -4.40 15.67
C GLU A 380 17.54 -5.84 15.58
N LYS A 381 16.27 -6.08 15.94
CA LYS A 381 15.66 -7.41 15.82
C LYS A 381 14.87 -7.53 14.53
N PHE A 382 15.47 -8.19 13.54
CA PHE A 382 14.84 -8.50 12.27
C PHE A 382 15.07 -9.95 11.84
N ALA A 383 14.14 -10.44 11.03
CA ALA A 383 14.33 -11.68 10.27
C ALA A 383 13.86 -11.46 8.83
N LYS A 384 14.57 -12.08 7.88
CA LYS A 384 14.18 -12.21 6.48
C LYS A 384 13.59 -13.59 6.30
N VAL A 385 12.43 -13.64 5.65
CA VAL A 385 11.89 -14.87 5.08
C VAL A 385 11.98 -14.71 3.57
N GLU A 386 12.58 -15.68 2.90
CA GLU A 386 12.76 -15.70 1.44
C GLU A 386 12.16 -16.98 0.90
N PHE A 387 11.08 -16.87 0.12
CA PHE A 387 10.39 -18.02 -0.43
C PHE A 387 11.25 -18.72 -1.48
N ASP A 388 11.11 -20.04 -1.58
CA ASP A 388 11.80 -20.85 -2.59
C ASP A 388 11.41 -20.41 -4.01
N GLU A 389 10.15 -20.01 -4.19
CA GLU A 389 9.57 -19.51 -5.43
C GLU A 389 8.71 -18.26 -5.15
N PRO A 390 8.71 -17.26 -6.04
CA PRO A 390 7.96 -16.04 -5.81
C PRO A 390 6.46 -16.27 -5.97
N LEU A 391 5.68 -15.74 -5.03
CA LEU A 391 4.25 -15.59 -5.24
C LEU A 391 4.03 -14.42 -6.18
N THR A 392 3.36 -14.66 -7.31
CA THR A 392 3.10 -13.61 -8.31
C THR A 392 1.66 -13.14 -8.24
N TRP A 393 1.46 -11.83 -8.30
CA TRP A 393 0.18 -11.20 -8.54
C TRP A 393 0.34 -10.23 -9.70
N GLU A 394 -0.36 -10.50 -10.80
CA GLU A 394 -0.45 -9.58 -11.92
C GLU A 394 -1.87 -9.03 -12.09
N PHE A 395 -1.96 -7.82 -12.62
CA PHE A 395 -3.20 -7.16 -12.99
C PHE A 395 -2.93 -6.09 -14.05
N GLU A 396 -3.95 -5.78 -14.84
CA GLU A 396 -3.90 -4.69 -15.81
C GLU A 396 -4.62 -3.46 -15.28
N THR A 397 -4.03 -2.29 -15.49
CA THR A 397 -4.54 -1.02 -14.98
C THR A 397 -4.12 0.13 -15.88
N ASP A 398 -4.66 1.31 -15.63
CA ASP A 398 -4.26 2.53 -16.32
C ASP A 398 -3.18 3.24 -15.49
N GLY A 399 -2.23 3.87 -16.17
CA GLY A 399 -1.16 4.60 -15.50
C GLY A 399 -0.53 5.67 -16.39
N ILE A 400 0.18 6.58 -15.72
CA ILE A 400 1.02 7.57 -16.35
C ILE A 400 2.49 7.19 -16.18
N TRP A 401 3.33 7.62 -17.10
CA TRP A 401 4.77 7.54 -16.91
C TRP A 401 5.48 8.77 -17.43
N LEU A 402 6.51 9.17 -16.67
CA LEU A 402 7.36 10.32 -16.94
C LEU A 402 8.72 9.78 -17.34
N ILE A 403 9.14 10.11 -18.56
CA ILE A 403 10.47 9.77 -19.09
C ILE A 403 11.35 11.01 -18.94
N PHE A 404 12.44 10.86 -18.19
CA PHE A 404 13.33 11.97 -17.89
C PHE A 404 14.48 12.10 -18.91
N PRO A 405 15.03 13.31 -19.13
CA PRO A 405 16.22 13.51 -19.95
C PRO A 405 17.43 12.71 -19.46
N GLU A 406 18.24 12.14 -20.35
CA GLU A 406 19.43 11.34 -19.96
C GLU A 406 20.44 12.11 -19.08
N ARG A 407 20.52 13.44 -19.24
CA ARG A 407 21.43 14.31 -18.46
C ARG A 407 21.23 14.21 -16.95
N ILE A 408 20.07 13.76 -16.46
CA ILE A 408 19.85 13.60 -15.02
C ILE A 408 20.78 12.56 -14.39
N ARG A 409 21.35 11.63 -15.17
CA ARG A 409 22.30 10.63 -14.68
C ARG A 409 23.55 11.26 -14.05
N GLU A 410 23.97 12.44 -14.52
CA GLU A 410 25.14 13.15 -13.98
C GLU A 410 24.92 13.67 -12.55
N ILE A 411 23.68 13.76 -12.08
CA ILE A 411 23.36 14.26 -10.73
C ILE A 411 24.00 13.39 -9.64
N ALA A 412 24.12 12.07 -9.86
CA ALA A 412 24.83 11.20 -8.92
C ALA A 412 26.33 11.56 -8.83
N ASN A 413 26.96 11.88 -9.96
CA ASN A 413 28.36 12.34 -9.98
C ASN A 413 28.51 13.75 -9.37
N GLU A 414 27.52 14.62 -9.55
CA GLU A 414 27.45 15.93 -8.89
C GLU A 414 27.33 15.80 -7.37
N GLU A 415 26.49 14.89 -6.89
CA GLU A 415 26.34 14.59 -5.47
C GLU A 415 27.67 14.22 -4.83
N PHE A 416 28.37 13.24 -5.43
CA PHE A 416 29.70 12.84 -4.94
C PHE A 416 30.63 14.04 -4.85
N ARG A 417 30.76 14.82 -5.93
CA ARG A 417 31.66 15.98 -5.99
C ARG A 417 31.29 17.04 -4.96
N GLU A 418 30.01 17.33 -4.77
CA GLU A 418 29.54 18.35 -3.84
C GLU A 418 29.85 17.97 -2.40
N PHE A 419 29.53 16.73 -2.00
CA PHE A 419 29.77 16.29 -0.62
C PHE A 419 31.23 15.93 -0.34
N PHE A 420 31.99 15.53 -1.37
CA PHE A 420 33.44 15.37 -1.23
C PHE A 420 34.13 16.72 -0.95
N LYS A 421 33.72 17.81 -1.61
CA LYS A 421 34.23 19.16 -1.29
C LYS A 421 34.00 19.55 0.18
N VAL A 422 32.88 19.12 0.78
CA VAL A 422 32.61 19.35 2.21
C VAL A 422 33.63 18.61 3.08
N ALA A 423 34.00 17.39 2.72
CA ALA A 423 35.02 16.63 3.43
C ALA A 423 36.42 17.26 3.28
N VAL A 424 36.79 17.69 2.06
CA VAL A 424 38.05 18.39 1.78
C VAL A 424 38.12 19.72 2.53
N GLY A 425 37.05 20.51 2.51
CA GLY A 425 36.98 21.80 3.23
C GLY A 425 37.09 21.65 4.75
N LYS A 426 36.90 20.45 5.28
CA LYS A 426 37.09 20.10 6.70
C LYS A 426 38.43 19.39 6.97
N GLY A 427 39.25 19.12 5.95
CA GLY A 427 40.54 18.42 6.10
C GLY A 427 40.41 16.93 6.43
N HIS A 428 39.31 16.29 6.03
CA HIS A 428 39.01 14.89 6.33
C HIS A 428 38.78 14.03 5.07
N GLU A 429 39.33 14.44 3.94
CA GLU A 429 39.17 13.78 2.64
C GLU A 429 39.63 12.31 2.64
N GLY A 430 40.73 11.98 3.34
CA GLY A 430 41.24 10.61 3.38
C GLY A 430 40.29 9.64 4.10
N ILE A 431 39.71 10.05 5.23
CA ILE A 431 38.75 9.23 5.99
C ILE A 431 37.44 9.13 5.23
N ALA A 432 36.95 10.24 4.67
CA ALA A 432 35.72 10.27 3.88
C ALA A 432 35.82 9.33 2.67
N PHE A 433 36.94 9.38 1.94
CA PHE A 433 37.17 8.51 0.79
C PHE A 433 37.31 7.04 1.21
N ASN A 434 38.02 6.75 2.32
CA ASN A 434 38.13 5.37 2.82
C ASN A 434 36.77 4.76 3.20
N LEU A 435 35.92 5.52 3.88
CA LEU A 435 34.56 5.07 4.21
C LEU A 435 33.69 4.93 2.95
N TYR A 436 33.81 5.88 2.02
CA TYR A 436 33.16 5.77 0.72
C TYR A 436 33.58 4.50 -0.02
N GLU A 437 34.86 4.15 -0.11
CA GLU A 437 35.28 2.92 -0.81
C GLU A 437 34.74 1.64 -0.17
N ARG A 438 34.73 1.57 1.17
CA ARG A 438 34.36 0.37 1.92
C ARG A 438 32.86 0.13 2.02
N LEU A 439 32.06 1.18 2.01
CA LEU A 439 30.64 1.10 2.28
C LEU A 439 29.84 1.22 0.98
N ASP A 440 28.85 0.35 0.83
CA ASP A 440 27.97 0.31 -0.33
C ASP A 440 26.59 -0.20 0.08
N ARG A 441 25.53 0.57 -0.20
CA ARG A 441 24.16 0.21 0.22
C ARG A 441 23.69 -1.07 -0.44
N LYS A 442 23.97 -1.25 -1.74
CA LYS A 442 23.52 -2.42 -2.52
C LYS A 442 24.13 -3.71 -1.98
N SER A 443 25.40 -3.66 -1.57
CA SER A 443 26.13 -4.79 -0.99
C SER A 443 25.66 -5.13 0.44
N LEU A 444 25.27 -4.12 1.24
CA LEU A 444 24.79 -4.31 2.61
C LEU A 444 23.30 -4.67 2.71
N PHE A 445 22.49 -4.33 1.70
CA PHE A 445 21.04 -4.54 1.71
C PHE A 445 20.59 -6.00 1.85
N PRO A 446 21.23 -7.00 1.22
CA PRO A 446 20.85 -8.40 1.42
C PRO A 446 20.93 -8.85 2.88
N GLU A 447 21.92 -8.35 3.62
CA GLU A 447 22.17 -8.70 5.03
C GLU A 447 21.31 -7.89 6.00
N LEU A 448 21.16 -6.58 5.76
CA LEU A 448 20.52 -5.64 6.69
C LEU A 448 19.07 -5.31 6.32
N LEU A 449 18.62 -5.66 5.11
CA LEU A 449 17.32 -5.28 4.54
C LEU A 449 17.05 -3.77 4.71
N GLY A 450 15.83 -3.40 5.12
CA GLY A 450 15.43 -2.03 5.41
C GLY A 450 16.05 -1.39 6.65
N ALA A 451 17.27 -1.79 7.03
CA ALA A 451 18.08 -1.17 8.08
C ALA A 451 19.43 -0.63 7.57
N THR A 452 19.76 -0.84 6.28
CA THR A 452 21.04 -0.43 5.68
C THR A 452 21.34 1.04 5.91
N THR A 453 20.39 1.93 5.65
CA THR A 453 20.58 3.37 5.83
C THR A 453 20.84 3.74 7.30
N HIS A 454 20.20 3.04 8.25
CA HIS A 454 20.41 3.28 9.68
C HIS A 454 21.79 2.80 10.13
N TYR A 455 22.18 1.59 9.72
CA TYR A 455 23.49 1.02 10.00
C TYR A 455 24.62 1.94 9.50
N LEU A 456 24.53 2.41 8.26
CA LEU A 456 25.53 3.32 7.68
C LEU A 456 25.68 4.60 8.50
N LYS A 457 24.58 5.23 8.90
CA LYS A 457 24.63 6.45 9.73
C LYS A 457 25.36 6.20 11.05
N ASN A 458 25.07 5.10 11.72
CA ASN A 458 25.71 4.77 12.99
C ASN A 458 27.19 4.42 12.79
N TYR A 459 27.51 3.61 11.79
CA TYR A 459 28.88 3.20 11.49
C TYR A 459 29.78 4.39 11.15
N ILE A 460 29.31 5.32 10.32
CA ILE A 460 30.04 6.56 10.00
C ILE A 460 30.25 7.39 11.26
N LYS A 461 29.20 7.57 12.09
CA LYS A 461 29.27 8.35 13.31
C LYS A 461 30.28 7.77 14.31
N GLU A 462 30.25 6.46 14.53
CA GLU A 462 31.20 5.77 15.43
C GLU A 462 32.63 5.79 14.89
N SER A 463 32.81 5.67 13.57
CA SER A 463 34.12 5.79 12.91
C SER A 463 34.73 7.17 13.14
N LEU A 464 33.95 8.23 12.96
CA LEU A 464 34.40 9.61 13.21
C LEU A 464 34.69 9.85 14.69
N LYS A 465 33.82 9.34 15.58
CA LYS A 465 33.99 9.46 17.04
C LYS A 465 35.26 8.78 17.55
N THR A 466 35.61 7.62 16.99
CA THR A 466 36.88 6.91 17.30
C THR A 466 38.10 7.76 16.99
N LEU A 467 38.00 8.61 15.96
CA LEU A 467 39.03 9.57 15.57
C LEU A 467 38.90 10.93 16.27
N LYS A 468 38.01 11.04 17.26
CA LYS A 468 37.70 12.28 18.00
C LYS A 468 37.17 13.41 17.11
N ILE A 469 36.48 13.06 16.03
CA ILE A 469 35.83 14.00 15.12
C ILE A 469 34.32 14.00 15.42
N GLU A 470 33.82 15.10 15.98
CA GLU A 470 32.40 15.28 16.26
C GLU A 470 31.80 16.32 15.29
N ASP A 471 31.56 15.90 14.06
CA ASP A 471 31.04 16.77 13.01
C ASP A 471 29.89 16.12 12.25
N GLU A 472 28.67 16.51 12.59
CA GLU A 472 27.46 15.99 11.95
C GLU A 472 27.36 16.37 10.47
N ARG A 473 27.93 17.51 10.06
CA ARG A 473 27.92 17.92 8.64
C ARG A 473 28.86 17.04 7.83
N LEU A 474 30.03 16.69 8.39
CA LEU A 474 30.93 15.72 7.77
C LEU A 474 30.30 14.33 7.71
N ALA A 475 29.71 13.85 8.80
CA ALA A 475 29.04 12.54 8.82
C ALA A 475 27.95 12.46 7.76
N PHE A 476 27.14 13.52 7.64
CA PHE A 476 26.13 13.63 6.59
C PHE A 476 26.77 13.64 5.19
N ALA A 477 27.81 14.44 4.96
CA ALA A 477 28.50 14.48 3.67
C ALA A 477 29.06 13.11 3.26
N ILE A 478 29.69 12.38 4.17
CA ILE A 478 30.21 11.03 3.91
C ILE A 478 29.06 10.08 3.54
N LYS A 479 27.93 10.13 4.26
CA LYS A 479 26.74 9.36 3.91
C LYS A 479 26.28 9.69 2.49
N LYS A 480 26.17 10.97 2.14
CA LYS A 480 25.74 11.42 0.82
C LYS A 480 26.70 10.98 -0.30
N MET A 481 28.01 10.96 -0.02
CA MET A 481 28.98 10.35 -0.93
C MET A 481 28.70 8.86 -1.13
N ILE A 482 28.36 8.11 -0.07
CA ILE A 482 28.03 6.67 -0.21
C ILE A 482 26.73 6.47 -0.98
N ASP A 483 25.69 7.28 -0.72
CA ASP A 483 24.41 7.22 -1.42
C ASP A 483 24.56 7.43 -2.94
N SER A 484 25.52 8.25 -3.36
CA SER A 484 25.72 8.57 -4.78
C SER A 484 26.11 7.35 -5.62
N LYS A 485 26.63 6.29 -4.99
CA LYS A 485 26.92 5.01 -5.67
C LYS A 485 25.67 4.31 -6.19
N ASP A 486 24.50 4.64 -5.63
CA ASP A 486 23.26 4.00 -6.04
C ASP A 486 22.79 4.42 -7.42
N GLY A 487 23.36 5.50 -7.96
CA GLY A 487 22.96 6.08 -9.23
C GLY A 487 21.71 6.93 -9.11
N ILE A 488 21.18 7.37 -10.25
CA ILE A 488 20.02 8.27 -10.30
C ILE A 488 18.71 7.59 -9.90
N GLY A 489 18.71 6.25 -9.84
CA GLY A 489 17.57 5.46 -9.38
C GLY A 489 17.07 5.88 -8.00
N SER A 490 17.96 6.29 -7.08
CA SER A 490 17.53 6.75 -5.75
C SER A 490 16.77 8.08 -5.78
N GLY A 491 17.14 8.99 -6.68
CA GLY A 491 16.42 10.24 -6.93
C GLY A 491 15.06 10.00 -7.58
N LEU A 492 14.99 9.14 -8.60
CA LEU A 492 13.74 8.79 -9.29
C LEU A 492 12.75 8.07 -8.36
N HIS A 493 13.24 7.18 -7.50
CA HIS A 493 12.42 6.50 -6.49
C HIS A 493 11.89 7.48 -5.43
N ALA A 494 12.69 8.47 -5.03
CA ALA A 494 12.21 9.54 -4.17
C ALA A 494 11.16 10.44 -4.84
N ILE A 495 11.28 10.70 -6.15
CA ILE A 495 10.29 11.42 -6.95
C ILE A 495 8.98 10.62 -7.04
N GLU A 496 9.05 9.34 -7.39
CA GLU A 496 7.91 8.43 -7.47
C GLU A 496 7.08 8.46 -6.18
N HIS A 497 7.75 8.23 -5.04
CA HIS A 497 7.11 8.30 -3.73
C HIS A 497 6.51 9.68 -3.43
N ASN A 498 7.21 10.76 -3.81
CA ASN A 498 6.73 12.11 -3.57
C ASN A 498 5.48 12.43 -4.40
N ILE A 499 5.48 12.07 -5.70
CA ILE A 499 4.35 12.25 -6.61
C ILE A 499 3.12 11.49 -6.08
N ILE A 500 3.23 10.20 -5.75
CA ILE A 500 2.13 9.41 -5.18
C ILE A 500 1.58 10.07 -3.91
N LYS A 501 2.46 10.66 -3.10
CA LYS A 501 2.09 11.27 -1.82
C LYS A 501 1.34 12.60 -1.98
N ILE A 502 1.64 13.38 -3.02
CA ILE A 502 0.96 14.66 -3.31
C ILE A 502 -0.19 14.52 -4.31
N ALA A 503 -0.29 13.40 -5.04
CA ALA A 503 -1.40 13.08 -5.93
C ALA A 503 -2.80 13.36 -5.34
N PRO A 504 -3.08 13.09 -4.03
CA PRO A 504 -4.37 13.42 -3.42
C PRO A 504 -4.79 14.89 -3.51
N ILE A 505 -3.86 15.83 -3.70
CA ILE A 505 -4.17 17.26 -3.91
C ILE A 505 -4.97 17.47 -5.21
N PHE A 506 -4.76 16.61 -6.20
CA PHE A 506 -5.42 16.67 -7.51
C PHE A 506 -6.56 15.66 -7.62
N THR A 507 -6.36 14.45 -7.11
CA THR A 507 -7.32 13.35 -7.27
C THR A 507 -8.40 13.32 -6.21
N TYR A 508 -8.17 13.96 -5.05
CA TYR A 508 -9.03 13.86 -3.86
C TYR A 508 -9.30 12.41 -3.41
N VAL A 509 -8.35 11.52 -3.71
CA VAL A 509 -8.36 10.09 -3.34
C VAL A 509 -7.04 9.75 -2.66
N ASP A 510 -7.05 8.77 -1.74
CA ASP A 510 -5.84 8.38 -1.02
C ASP A 510 -4.74 7.94 -1.98
N SER A 511 -3.51 8.34 -1.68
CA SER A 511 -2.28 7.76 -2.23
C SER A 511 -2.25 6.23 -2.16
N ARG A 512 -3.02 5.62 -1.25
CA ARG A 512 -3.20 4.17 -1.13
C ARG A 512 -3.98 3.55 -2.29
N GLU A 513 -4.66 4.32 -3.12
CA GLU A 513 -5.28 3.84 -4.35
C GLU A 513 -4.34 3.95 -5.56
N LEU A 514 -3.11 4.43 -5.35
CA LEU A 514 -2.06 4.48 -6.37
C LEU A 514 -0.93 3.49 -6.03
N GLY A 515 -0.28 3.02 -7.09
CA GLY A 515 1.03 2.39 -7.07
C GLY A 515 2.00 3.18 -7.94
N GLY A 516 3.26 2.80 -7.88
CA GLY A 516 4.28 3.35 -8.76
C GLY A 516 5.52 2.49 -8.74
N TYR A 517 6.37 2.74 -9.72
CA TYR A 517 7.68 2.12 -9.80
C TYR A 517 8.61 2.99 -10.64
N SER A 518 9.88 3.00 -10.27
CA SER A 518 10.90 3.82 -10.92
C SER A 518 12.03 2.95 -11.46
N TYR A 519 12.47 3.29 -12.67
CA TYR A 519 13.57 2.64 -13.35
C TYR A 519 14.65 3.68 -13.64
N GLU A 520 15.88 3.41 -13.18
CA GLU A 520 17.06 4.13 -13.67
C GLU A 520 17.32 3.85 -15.16
N SER A 521 17.01 2.63 -15.60
CA SER A 521 17.15 2.20 -16.99
C SER A 521 16.04 1.19 -17.27
N PHE A 522 14.98 1.61 -17.96
CA PHE A 522 13.83 0.78 -18.24
C PHE A 522 14.24 -0.42 -19.11
N PRO A 523 13.91 -1.66 -18.73
CA PRO A 523 14.42 -2.85 -19.43
C PRO A 523 13.61 -3.22 -20.69
N ASN A 524 12.38 -2.70 -20.82
CA ASN A 524 11.41 -3.18 -21.80
C ASN A 524 11.18 -2.17 -22.94
N PRO A 525 10.86 -2.62 -24.17
CA PRO A 525 10.38 -1.74 -25.24
C PRO A 525 9.08 -1.00 -24.85
N PRO A 526 8.77 0.15 -25.48
CA PRO A 526 9.56 0.83 -26.52
C PRO A 526 10.68 1.74 -25.99
N PHE A 527 10.78 1.94 -24.66
CA PHE A 527 11.65 2.95 -24.04
C PHE A 527 12.90 2.35 -23.36
N VAL A 528 13.50 1.32 -23.97
CA VAL A 528 14.65 0.62 -23.38
C VAL A 528 15.79 1.60 -23.05
N GLY A 529 16.34 1.49 -21.85
CA GLY A 529 17.48 2.30 -21.39
C GLY A 529 17.08 3.65 -20.79
N LYS A 530 15.83 4.08 -20.91
CA LYS A 530 15.40 5.40 -20.42
C LYS A 530 15.18 5.43 -18.91
N PRO A 531 15.45 6.54 -18.22
CA PRO A 531 15.03 6.76 -16.84
C PRO A 531 13.54 7.10 -16.78
N ILE A 532 12.73 6.28 -16.10
CA ILE A 532 11.27 6.39 -16.11
C ILE A 532 10.69 6.28 -14.70
N VAL A 533 9.67 7.09 -14.41
CA VAL A 533 8.81 6.94 -13.23
C VAL A 533 7.39 6.62 -13.68
N PHE A 534 6.87 5.47 -13.27
CA PHE A 534 5.48 5.05 -13.46
C PHE A 534 4.64 5.38 -12.24
N ILE A 535 3.43 5.90 -12.45
CA ILE A 535 2.39 6.04 -11.43
C ILE A 535 1.10 5.47 -12.00
N TYR A 536 0.47 4.53 -11.30
CA TYR A 536 -0.68 3.79 -11.85
C TYR A 536 -1.77 3.58 -10.81
N ASP A 537 -2.99 3.34 -11.31
CA ASP A 537 -4.14 3.03 -10.47
C ASP A 537 -3.94 1.66 -9.81
N GLY A 538 -4.07 1.60 -8.48
CA GLY A 538 -3.77 0.40 -7.69
C GLY A 538 -4.81 -0.73 -7.80
N ASN A 539 -5.85 -0.55 -8.62
CA ASN A 539 -6.94 -1.51 -8.81
C ASN A 539 -7.01 -1.97 -10.26
N GLU A 540 -7.36 -3.24 -10.43
CA GLU A 540 -7.51 -3.85 -11.74
C GLU A 540 -8.58 -3.14 -12.58
N GLY A 541 -8.24 -2.82 -13.82
CA GLY A 541 -9.08 -2.06 -14.73
C GLY A 541 -8.95 -0.53 -14.61
N GLY A 542 -8.35 0.00 -13.54
CA GLY A 542 -8.21 1.44 -13.29
C GLY A 542 -9.47 2.11 -12.72
N PHE A 543 -9.28 3.15 -11.91
CA PHE A 543 -10.33 4.02 -11.36
C PHE A 543 -10.48 5.35 -12.10
N GLY A 544 -9.51 5.72 -12.93
CA GLY A 544 -9.43 7.01 -13.61
C GLY A 544 -8.60 8.05 -12.85
N LEU A 545 -7.76 7.63 -11.89
CA LEU A 545 -6.85 8.57 -11.22
C LEU A 545 -5.70 8.95 -12.15
N ALA A 546 -5.18 7.99 -12.91
CA ALA A 546 -4.16 8.19 -13.94
C ALA A 546 -4.52 9.34 -14.91
N GLU A 547 -5.77 9.40 -15.38
CA GLU A 547 -6.24 10.47 -16.28
C GLU A 547 -6.13 11.85 -15.61
N ILE A 548 -6.59 11.97 -14.35
CA ILE A 548 -6.47 13.23 -13.59
C ILE A 548 -5.00 13.63 -13.43
N LEU A 549 -4.14 12.68 -13.11
CA LEU A 549 -2.71 12.93 -12.95
C LEU A 549 -2.05 13.32 -14.27
N TYR A 550 -2.44 12.73 -15.39
CA TYR A 550 -1.94 13.08 -16.72
C TYR A 550 -2.29 14.52 -17.08
N GLU A 551 -3.57 14.89 -16.94
CA GLU A 551 -4.06 16.24 -17.26
C GLU A 551 -3.42 17.31 -16.34
N ASN A 552 -3.10 16.95 -15.09
CA ASN A 552 -2.47 17.86 -14.12
C ASN A 552 -0.94 17.68 -13.96
N SER A 553 -0.31 16.88 -14.81
CA SER A 553 1.08 16.42 -14.62
C SER A 553 2.11 17.56 -14.52
N GLU A 554 1.91 18.66 -15.23
CA GLU A 554 2.80 19.83 -15.21
C GLU A 554 2.80 20.49 -13.81
N LYS A 555 1.60 20.76 -13.28
CA LYS A 555 1.42 21.27 -11.91
C LYS A 555 1.88 20.26 -10.86
N LEU A 556 1.71 18.96 -11.13
CA LEU A 556 2.15 17.89 -10.24
C LEU A 556 3.68 17.89 -10.10
N MET A 557 4.43 18.11 -11.19
CA MET A 557 5.89 18.25 -11.16
C MET A 557 6.31 19.47 -10.32
N GLU A 558 5.67 20.63 -10.52
CA GLU A 558 5.95 21.85 -9.76
C GLU A 558 5.70 21.65 -8.25
N LYS A 559 4.54 21.08 -7.90
CA LYS A 559 4.16 20.78 -6.52
C LYS A 559 5.06 19.72 -5.88
N SER A 560 5.61 18.80 -6.67
CA SER A 560 6.61 17.85 -6.19
C SER A 560 7.87 18.55 -5.72
N LEU A 561 8.43 19.45 -6.52
CA LEU A 561 9.60 20.24 -6.14
C LEU A 561 9.32 21.13 -4.93
N GLU A 562 8.18 21.84 -4.92
CA GLU A 562 7.78 22.70 -3.81
C GLU A 562 7.68 21.92 -2.49
N HIS A 563 7.05 20.74 -2.52
CA HIS A 563 6.91 19.89 -1.34
C HIS A 563 8.25 19.32 -0.86
N LEU A 564 9.11 18.89 -1.78
CA LEU A 564 10.45 18.40 -1.42
C LEU A 564 11.27 19.51 -0.74
N ARG A 565 11.23 20.75 -1.24
CA ARG A 565 11.95 21.89 -0.68
C ARG A 565 11.38 22.38 0.66
N SER A 566 10.06 22.42 0.81
CA SER A 566 9.41 22.91 2.04
C SER A 566 9.60 21.97 3.23
N CYS A 567 9.79 20.67 3.00
CA CYS A 567 10.07 19.74 4.08
C CYS A 567 11.46 20.01 4.71
N GLU A 568 11.51 20.24 6.01
CA GLU A 568 12.76 20.59 6.74
C GLU A 568 13.79 19.45 6.85
N CYS A 569 13.42 18.21 6.50
CA CYS A 569 14.35 17.08 6.62
C CYS A 569 15.48 17.16 5.59
N LYS A 570 16.69 16.72 5.96
CA LYS A 570 17.86 16.75 5.06
C LYS A 570 17.92 15.58 4.10
N ASP A 571 17.53 14.39 4.56
CA ASP A 571 17.87 13.10 3.92
C ASP A 571 16.64 12.36 3.37
N GLY A 572 15.45 12.93 3.57
CA GLY A 572 14.19 12.23 3.35
C GLY A 572 13.53 11.79 4.66
N CYS A 573 12.20 11.78 4.67
CA CYS A 573 11.40 11.35 5.82
C CYS A 573 9.99 10.90 5.38
N PRO A 574 9.16 10.37 6.31
CA PRO A 574 7.75 10.04 6.06
C PRO A 574 6.89 11.16 5.49
N LEU A 575 7.25 12.42 5.74
CA LEU A 575 6.51 13.56 5.18
C LEU A 575 6.77 13.75 3.69
N CYS A 576 7.99 13.52 3.20
CA CYS A 576 8.34 13.88 1.82
C CYS A 576 8.54 12.66 0.90
N VAL A 577 9.36 11.68 1.27
CA VAL A 577 9.82 10.62 0.33
C VAL A 577 9.64 9.19 0.84
N TYR A 578 9.31 8.94 2.12
CA TYR A 578 9.07 7.54 2.55
C TYR A 578 7.62 7.12 2.28
N SER A 579 7.45 5.91 1.77
CA SER A 579 6.18 5.26 1.51
C SER A 579 6.00 4.02 2.40
N PRO A 580 4.82 3.81 3.02
CA PRO A 580 4.54 2.60 3.78
C PRO A 580 4.36 1.36 2.87
N LYS A 581 4.27 1.54 1.55
CA LYS A 581 4.08 0.46 0.56
C LYS A 581 5.35 0.07 -0.19
N CYS A 582 6.48 0.73 0.10
CA CYS A 582 7.73 0.53 -0.61
C CYS A 582 8.21 -0.93 -0.44
N GLY A 583 8.33 -1.65 -1.56
CA GLY A 583 8.79 -3.05 -1.58
C GLY A 583 10.26 -3.24 -1.19
N THR A 584 11.06 -2.17 -1.27
CA THR A 584 12.47 -2.13 -0.84
C THR A 584 12.66 -1.49 0.54
N PHE A 585 11.58 -1.43 1.35
CA PHE A 585 11.60 -0.95 2.73
C PHE A 585 12.07 0.51 2.91
N ASN A 586 11.90 1.36 1.88
CA ASN A 586 12.40 2.73 1.83
C ASN A 586 13.93 2.87 1.84
N GLU A 587 14.63 1.82 1.44
CA GLU A 587 16.05 1.92 1.09
C GLU A 587 16.21 2.51 -0.32
N PHE A 588 17.40 3.03 -0.61
CA PHE A 588 17.71 3.66 -1.90
C PHE A 588 16.78 4.82 -2.25
N LEU A 589 16.57 5.72 -1.28
CA LEU A 589 15.86 6.98 -1.48
C LEU A 589 16.83 8.14 -1.32
N ASP A 590 16.71 9.12 -2.20
CA ASP A 590 17.55 10.31 -2.16
C ASP A 590 16.78 11.61 -2.42
N LYS A 591 16.52 12.35 -1.34
CA LYS A 591 15.84 13.64 -1.42
C LYS A 591 16.67 14.69 -2.17
N TRP A 592 18.00 14.71 -1.99
CA TRP A 592 18.85 15.72 -2.60
C TRP A 592 18.88 15.53 -4.11
N GLN A 593 19.08 14.29 -4.58
CA GLN A 593 19.01 13.97 -6.00
C GLN A 593 17.62 14.27 -6.58
N ALA A 594 16.53 13.92 -5.89
CA ALA A 594 15.17 14.22 -6.35
C ALA A 594 14.94 15.73 -6.58
N ILE A 595 15.40 16.58 -5.65
CA ILE A 595 15.34 18.04 -5.83
C ILE A 595 16.18 18.47 -7.04
N LYS A 596 17.39 17.92 -7.19
CA LYS A 596 18.29 18.26 -8.30
C LYS A 596 17.74 17.84 -9.66
N VAL A 597 17.06 16.70 -9.73
CA VAL A 597 16.37 16.25 -10.95
C VAL A 597 15.34 17.29 -11.36
N TRP A 598 14.48 17.71 -10.44
CA TRP A 598 13.48 18.74 -10.75
C TRP A 598 14.09 20.11 -11.07
N GLU A 599 15.12 20.54 -10.34
CA GLU A 599 15.84 21.77 -10.65
C GLU A 599 16.41 21.73 -12.07
N MET A 600 17.04 20.62 -12.46
CA MET A 600 17.59 20.43 -13.80
C MET A 600 16.50 20.43 -14.88
N VAL A 601 15.34 19.82 -14.60
CA VAL A 601 14.18 19.84 -15.50
C VAL A 601 13.65 21.27 -15.69
N PHE A 602 13.41 22.01 -14.60
CA PHE A 602 12.79 23.34 -14.67
C PHE A 602 13.71 24.48 -15.11
N ILE A 603 15.03 24.35 -14.95
CA ILE A 603 15.99 25.37 -15.41
C ILE A 603 16.06 25.41 -16.96
N GLY A 604 15.78 24.28 -17.64
CA GLY A 604 15.87 24.15 -19.09
C GLY A 604 17.31 24.33 -19.63
N ASP A 605 17.57 23.94 -20.87
CA ASP A 605 18.81 24.27 -21.59
C ASP A 605 18.86 25.78 -21.94
N ASN A 606 18.90 26.67 -20.93
CA ASN A 606 19.19 28.10 -21.14
C ASN A 606 20.69 28.35 -21.39
N THR A 607 21.37 27.38 -22.01
CA THR A 607 22.74 27.49 -22.51
C THR A 607 22.77 27.02 -23.96
N GLU A 608 22.14 27.79 -24.85
CA GLU A 608 22.59 27.96 -26.24
C GLU A 608 23.26 29.33 -26.39
#